data_AF-A0A955XF89-F1
#
_entry.id   AF-A0A955XF89-F1
#
_cell.length_a   1.000
_cell.length_b   1.000
_cell.length_c   1.000
_cell.angle_alpha   90.00
_cell.angle_beta   90.00
_cell.angle_gamma   90.00
#
_symmetry.space_group_name_H-M   'P 1'
#
loop_
_entity.id
_entity.type
_entity.pdbx_description
1 polymer ?
#
loop_
_entity_poly.entity_id
_entity_poly.type
_entity_poly.pdbx_seq_one_letter_code
_entity_poly.pdbx_strand_id
1 'polypeptide(L)' 'LWQTLSLAEQHAGAVGAREAALHVARGNDGARALFEQLGFVRDPAADTTYPSGVPGLRMVRPLEGTAALVLETA' A
#
# COMPACT_ATOMS: atom_id res chain seq x y z
N LEU A 1 1.37 12.54 -5.12
CA LEU A 1 1.04 11.16 -4.69
C LEU A 1 2.23 10.23 -4.85
N TRP A 2 2.79 10.08 -6.06
CA TRP A 2 3.93 9.19 -6.32
C TRP A 2 5.12 9.41 -5.38
N GLN A 3 5.61 10.65 -5.24
CA GLN A 3 6.72 10.98 -4.33
C GLN A 3 6.45 10.60 -2.86
N THR A 4 5.23 10.84 -2.38
CA THR A 4 4.83 10.52 -1.00
C THR A 4 4.77 9.01 -0.77
N LEU A 5 4.23 8.27 -1.73
CA LEU A 5 4.15 6.81 -1.68
C LEU A 5 5.54 6.18 -1.69
N SER A 6 6.41 6.61 -2.62
CA SER A 6 7.78 6.10 -2.72
C SER A 6 8.59 6.36 -1.45
N LEU A 7 8.45 7.53 -0.82
CA LEU A 7 9.14 7.83 0.44
C LEU A 7 8.63 6.94 1.59
N ALA A 8 7.31 6.75 1.68
CA ALA A 8 6.72 5.86 2.68
C ALA A 8 7.19 4.40 2.51
N GLU A 9 7.34 3.95 1.27
CA GLU A 9 7.82 2.60 0.94
C GLU A 9 9.30 2.41 1.26
N GLN A 10 10.14 3.42 1.00
CA GLN A 10 11.55 3.39 1.41
C GLN A 10 11.70 3.27 2.93
N HIS A 11 10.93 4.03 3.70
CA HIS A 11 10.92 3.92 5.17
C HIS A 11 10.38 2.57 5.64
N ALA A 12 9.32 2.06 5.01
CA ALA A 12 8.78 0.74 5.32
C ALA A 12 9.82 -0.37 5.06
N GLY A 13 10.56 -0.28 3.96
CA GLY A 13 11.68 -1.18 3.67
C GLY A 13 12.80 -1.09 4.71
N ALA A 14 13.15 0.11 5.16
CA ALA A 14 14.18 0.33 6.19
C ALA A 14 13.85 -0.31 7.55
N VAL A 15 12.56 -0.49 7.87
CA VAL A 15 12.10 -1.17 9.09
C VAL A 15 11.76 -2.65 8.87
N GLY A 16 12.08 -3.20 7.70
CA GLY A 16 11.84 -4.60 7.36
C GLY A 16 10.37 -4.96 7.11
N ALA A 17 9.54 -3.99 6.74
CA ALA A 17 8.17 -4.26 6.34
C ALA A 17 8.15 -5.08 5.04
N ARG A 18 7.27 -6.08 4.99
CA ARG A 18 7.14 -7.01 3.85
C ARG A 18 6.07 -6.59 2.86
N GLU A 19 5.11 -5.79 3.32
CA GLU A 19 3.98 -5.34 2.53
C GLU A 19 3.56 -3.92 2.91
N ALA A 20 3.03 -3.20 1.94
CA ALA A 20 2.22 -2.02 2.17
C ALA A 20 0.74 -2.42 2.07
N ALA A 21 -0.08 -1.91 2.98
CA ALA A 21 -1.51 -2.15 2.99
C ALA A 21 -2.28 -0.85 3.19
N LEU A 22 -3.43 -0.73 2.54
CA LEU A 22 -4.35 0.40 2.65
C LEU A 22 -5.80 -0.06 2.53
N HIS A 23 -6.72 0.80 2.95
CA HIS A 23 -8.15 0.60 2.75
C HIS A 23 -8.71 1.69 1.84
N VAL A 24 -9.57 1.29 0.89
CA VAL A 24 -10.31 2.20 0.00
C VAL A 24 -11.80 1.99 0.21
N ALA A 25 -12.57 3.07 0.32
CA ALA A 25 -14.03 2.95 0.34
C ALA A 25 -14.56 2.25 -0.92
N ARG A 26 -15.48 1.29 -0.78
CA ARG A 26 -16.00 0.47 -1.89
C ARG A 26 -16.55 1.30 -3.07
N GLY A 27 -17.08 2.49 -2.80
CA GLY A 27 -17.59 3.42 -3.83
C GLY A 27 -16.57 4.43 -4.37
N ASN A 28 -15.32 4.40 -3.94
CA ASN A 28 -14.27 5.31 -4.43
C ASN A 28 -13.48 4.63 -5.56
N ASP A 29 -14.13 4.47 -6.72
CA ASP A 29 -13.56 3.79 -7.88
C ASP A 29 -12.30 4.48 -8.42
N GLY A 30 -12.21 5.81 -8.32
CA GLY A 30 -11.03 6.56 -8.73
C GLY A 30 -9.79 6.23 -7.88
N ALA A 31 -9.94 6.19 -6.56
CA ALA A 31 -8.85 5.78 -5.67
C ALA A 31 -8.49 4.31 -5.86
N ARG A 32 -9.49 3.43 -6.02
CA ARG A 32 -9.25 2.02 -6.29
C ARG A 32 -8.43 1.81 -7.56
N ALA A 33 -8.87 2.39 -8.68
CA ALA A 33 -8.16 2.29 -9.96
C ALA A 33 -6.73 2.83 -9.88
N LEU A 34 -6.54 3.94 -9.16
CA LEU A 34 -5.22 4.51 -8.90
C LEU A 34 -4.30 3.53 -8.15
N PHE A 35 -4.77 2.89 -7.07
CA PHE A 35 -3.95 1.94 -6.33
C PHE A 35 -3.72 0.63 -7.10
N GLU A 36 -4.69 0.17 -7.89
CA GLU A 36 -4.50 -0.95 -8.82
C GLU A 36 -3.38 -0.65 -9.83
N GLN A 37 -3.32 0.56 -10.40
CA GLN A 37 -2.23 1.01 -11.28
C GLN A 37 -0.87 1.07 -10.57
N LEU A 38 -0.86 1.33 -9.26
CA LEU A 38 0.33 1.33 -8.42
C LEU A 38 0.76 -0.09 -7.98
N GLY A 39 0.07 -1.13 -8.46
CA GLY A 39 0.39 -2.53 -8.19
C GLY A 39 -0.22 -3.09 -6.91
N PHE A 40 -1.12 -2.35 -6.25
CA PHE A 40 -1.87 -2.92 -5.13
C PHE A 40 -2.94 -3.88 -5.65
N VAL A 41 -3.07 -5.03 -5.00
CA VAL A 41 -4.08 -6.05 -5.27
C VAL A 41 -5.07 -6.15 -4.12
N ARG A 42 -6.32 -6.50 -4.43
CA ARG A 42 -7.35 -6.66 -3.39
C ARG A 42 -7.06 -7.87 -2.52
N ASP A 43 -7.14 -7.68 -1.20
CA ASP A 43 -7.10 -8.73 -0.19
C ASP A 43 -8.42 -8.73 0.61
N PRO A 44 -9.42 -9.55 0.21
CA PRO A 44 -10.73 -9.53 0.84
C PRO A 44 -10.73 -10.09 2.27
N ALA A 45 -9.67 -10.78 2.71
CA ALA A 45 -9.63 -11.42 4.03
C ALA A 45 -9.65 -10.42 5.19
N ALA A 46 -9.26 -9.16 4.93
CA ALA A 46 -9.25 -8.09 5.91
C ALA A 46 -9.90 -6.78 5.38
N ASP A 47 -10.93 -6.93 4.55
CA ASP A 47 -11.91 -5.86 4.28
C ASP A 47 -12.46 -5.34 5.63
N THR A 48 -12.74 -4.04 5.70
CA THR A 48 -13.18 -3.34 6.92
C THR A 48 -14.50 -2.61 6.70
N THR A 49 -15.01 -1.97 7.75
CA THR A 49 -16.15 -1.05 7.68
C THR A 49 -15.74 0.28 8.32
N TYR A 50 -15.81 1.37 7.56
CA TYR A 50 -15.54 2.71 8.09
C TYR A 50 -16.62 3.11 9.12
N PRO A 51 -16.35 4.09 10.02
CA PRO A 51 -17.34 4.56 10.99
C PRO A 51 -18.68 5.03 10.37
N SER A 52 -18.66 5.44 9.10
CA SER A 52 -19.85 5.81 8.32
C SER A 52 -20.71 4.62 7.88
N GLY A 53 -20.29 3.38 8.14
CA GLY A 53 -20.93 2.16 7.64
C GLY A 53 -20.52 1.79 6.20
N VAL A 54 -19.69 2.60 5.54
CA VAL A 54 -19.21 2.30 4.18
C VAL A 54 -18.19 1.15 4.24
N PRO A 55 -18.34 0.10 3.41
CA PRO A 55 -17.34 -0.96 3.33
C PRO A 55 -15.99 -0.42 2.83
N GLY A 56 -14.91 -0.77 3.52
CA GLY A 56 -13.54 -0.51 3.11
C GLY A 56 -12.91 -1.76 2.53
N LEU A 57 -12.40 -1.65 1.30
CA LEU A 57 -11.71 -2.71 0.58
C LEU A 57 -10.24 -2.67 0.97
N ARG A 58 -9.69 -3.76 1.49
CA ARG A 58 -8.25 -3.84 1.74
C ARG A 58 -7.51 -4.10 0.44
N MET A 59 -6.44 -3.35 0.24
CA MET A 59 -5.52 -3.51 -0.86
C MET A 59 -4.10 -3.64 -0.32
N VAL A 60 -3.33 -4.58 -0.87
CA VAL A 60 -1.98 -4.91 -0.42
C VAL A 60 -1.01 -4.91 -1.60
N ARG A 61 0.24 -4.60 -1.33
CA ARG A 61 1.33 -4.73 -2.31
C ARG A 61 2.60 -5.21 -1.60
N PRO A 62 3.27 -6.26 -2.12
CA PRO A 62 4.59 -6.65 -1.61
C PRO A 62 5.58 -5.50 -1.72
N LEU A 63 6.39 -5.33 -0.68
CA LEU A 63 7.56 -4.46 -0.70
C LEU A 63 8.77 -5.36 -0.94
N GLU A 64 9.00 -5.74 -2.20
CA GLU A 64 10.18 -6.54 -2.52
C GLU A 64 11.45 -5.73 -2.22
N GLY A 65 12.29 -6.27 -1.32
CA GLY A 65 13.74 -6.08 -1.31
C GLY A 65 14.28 -4.67 -1.49
N THR A 66 13.61 -3.61 -1.04
CA THR A 66 14.15 -2.24 -1.06
C THR A 66 15.25 -2.04 0.00
N ALA A 67 15.71 -3.11 0.63
CA ALA A 67 16.88 -3.18 1.50
C ALA A 67 18.22 -3.36 0.75
N ALA A 68 18.21 -3.60 -0.57
CA ALA A 68 19.44 -3.91 -1.32
C ALA A 68 20.24 -2.69 -1.80
N LEU A 69 19.74 -1.45 -1.69
CA LEU A 69 20.40 -0.27 -2.31
C LEU A 69 21.07 0.71 -1.34
N VAL A 70 21.12 0.42 -0.03
CA VAL A 70 21.64 1.37 0.98
C VAL A 70 22.99 0.92 1.59
N LEU A 71 23.53 -0.24 1.20
CA LEU A 71 24.79 -0.76 1.75
C LEU A 71 26.03 -0.62 0.85
N GLU A 72 25.94 0.03 -0.32
CA GLU A 72 27.11 0.21 -1.21
C GLU A 72 27.76 1.61 -1.16
N THR A 73 27.35 2.47 -0.22
CA THR A 73 28.05 3.75 0.05
C THR A 73 28.43 3.82 1.53
N ALA A 74 29.46 3.08 1.91
CA ALA A 74 30.21 3.25 3.15
C ALA A 74 31.67 3.57 2.82
#